data_AF-A0A2S9GCV6-F1
#
_entry.id   AF-A0A2S9GCV6-F1
#
_cell.length_a   1.000
_cell.length_b   1.000
_cell.length_c   1.000
_cell.angle_alpha   90.00
_cell.angle_beta   90.00
_cell.angle_gamma   90.00
#
_symmetry.space_group_name_H-M   'P 1'
#
loop_
_entity.id
_entity.type
_entity.pdbx_description
1 polymer ?
#
loop_
_entity_poly.entity_id
_entity_poly.type
_entity_poly.pdbx_seq_one_letter_code
_entity_poly.pdbx_strand_id
1 'polypeptide(L)' 'SELLAAARALAPGGAVVVGGATDSSELLRDRPRVGGADAAYVGRGRVCDLPVTTVAGLAAALGPSV' A
#
# COMPACT_ATOMS: atom_id res chain seq x y z
N SER A 1 7.93 3.91 -8.78
CA SER A 1 6.82 2.96 -8.59
C SER A 1 5.53 3.65 -9.00
N GLU A 2 4.83 3.10 -10.00
CA GLU A 2 3.49 3.56 -10.38
C GLU A 2 2.51 3.41 -9.22
N LEU A 3 2.62 2.31 -8.48
CA LEU A 3 1.78 2.00 -7.32
C LEU A 3 1.92 3.04 -6.21
N LEU A 4 3.14 3.49 -5.90
CA LEU A 4 3.38 4.55 -4.92
C LEU A 4 2.82 5.92 -5.36
N ALA A 5 2.91 6.24 -6.65
CA ALA A 5 2.32 7.46 -7.18
C ALA A 5 0.80 7.44 -7.05
N ALA A 6 0.16 6.32 -7.41
CA ALA A 6 -1.26 6.11 -7.24
C ALA A 6 -1.69 6.18 -5.76
N ALA A 7 -0.92 5.57 -4.84
CA ALA A 7 -1.20 5.62 -3.41
C ALA A 7 -1.27 7.05 -2.89
N ARG A 8 -0.33 7.92 -3.30
CA ARG A 8 -0.31 9.33 -2.89
C ARG A 8 -1.48 10.12 -3.46
N ALA A 9 -1.94 9.79 -4.66
CA ALA A 9 -3.05 10.48 -5.32
C ALA A 9 -4.42 10.06 -4.77
N LEU A 10 -4.57 8.77 -4.40
CA LEU A 10 -5.85 8.17 -4.02
C LEU A 10 -6.07 8.09 -2.50
N ALA A 11 -5.03 8.30 -1.69
CA ALA A 11 -5.11 8.18 -0.24
C ALA A 11 -6.21 9.09 0.34
N PRO A 12 -7.12 8.57 1.17
CA PRO A 12 -8.14 9.38 1.81
C PRO A 12 -7.53 10.31 2.87
N GLY A 13 -8.28 11.35 3.25
CA GLY A 13 -7.87 12.26 4.32
C GLY A 13 -7.55 11.52 5.61
N GLY A 14 -6.40 11.83 6.21
CA GLY A 14 -5.91 11.18 7.43
C GLY A 14 -5.12 9.89 7.20
N ALA A 15 -4.97 9.42 5.97
CA ALA A 15 -4.07 8.31 5.65
C ALA A 15 -2.61 8.76 5.56
N VAL A 16 -1.69 7.85 5.91
CA VAL A 16 -0.24 8.03 5.76
C VAL A 16 0.26 7.09 4.70
N VAL A 17 0.98 7.61 3.70
CA VAL A 17 1.58 6.82 2.62
C VAL A 17 3.09 6.77 2.79
N VAL A 18 3.62 5.57 2.95
CA VAL A 18 5.07 5.31 3.04
C VAL A 18 5.49 4.43 1.87
N GLY A 19 6.55 4.80 1.18
CA GLY A 19 7.12 4.02 0.08
C GLY A 19 8.63 4.05 0.10
N GLY A 20 9.23 2.90 -0.19
CA GLY A 20 10.69 2.70 -0.12
C GLY A 20 11.07 1.28 -0.53
N ALA A 21 12.34 0.93 -0.35
CA ALA A 21 12.79 -0.45 -0.50
C ALA A 21 12.29 -1.31 0.68
N THR A 22 12.22 -2.63 0.49
CA THR A 22 11.89 -3.57 1.58
C THR A 22 12.89 -3.39 2.73
N ASP A 23 12.37 -3.36 3.96
CA ASP A 23 13.13 -3.18 5.20
C ASP A 23 13.91 -1.85 5.32
N SER A 24 13.64 -0.85 4.47
CA SER A 24 14.32 0.45 4.56
C SER A 24 13.82 1.34 5.70
N SER A 25 12.75 0.94 6.39
CA SER A 25 12.24 1.59 7.60
C SER A 25 11.41 0.59 8.41
N GLU A 26 11.15 0.92 9.68
CA GLU A 26 10.28 0.10 10.56
C GLU A 26 8.90 -0.19 9.95
N LEU A 27 8.32 0.78 9.24
CA LEU A 27 7.00 0.64 8.61
C LEU A 27 7.02 -0.24 7.35
N LEU A 28 8.21 -0.51 6.79
CA LEU A 28 8.40 -1.34 5.61
C LEU A 28 9.02 -2.71 5.93
N ARG A 29 9.18 -3.03 7.22
CA ARG A 29 9.70 -4.32 7.67
C ARG A 29 8.71 -5.44 7.36
N ASP A 30 9.20 -6.54 6.81
CA ASP A 30 8.39 -7.73 6.46
C ASP A 30 7.24 -7.38 5.50
N ARG A 31 7.47 -6.40 4.61
CA ARG A 31 6.54 -5.97 3.55
C ARG A 31 7.22 -6.07 2.19
N PRO A 32 7.55 -7.30 1.72
CA PRO A 32 8.30 -7.49 0.48
C PRO A 32 7.47 -7.18 -0.76
N ARG A 33 8.15 -7.16 -1.91
CA ARG A 33 7.52 -7.25 -3.23
C ARG A 33 6.78 -8.58 -3.39
N VAL A 34 5.72 -8.60 -4.20
CA VAL A 34 4.98 -9.83 -4.54
C VAL A 34 5.32 -10.24 -5.96
N GLY A 35 5.93 -11.42 -6.13
CA GLY A 35 6.34 -11.90 -7.46
C GLY A 35 7.32 -10.97 -8.19
N GLY A 36 8.12 -10.19 -7.45
CA GLY A 36 9.03 -9.18 -8.00
C GLY A 36 8.37 -7.83 -8.33
N ALA A 37 7.04 -7.77 -8.38
CA ALA A 37 6.30 -6.53 -8.61
C ALA A 37 6.21 -5.66 -7.34
N ASP A 38 6.06 -4.35 -7.54
CA ASP A 38 5.72 -3.43 -6.45
C ASP A 38 4.42 -3.90 -5.77
N ALA A 39 4.38 -3.84 -4.43
CA ALA A 39 3.23 -4.25 -3.64
C ALA A 39 2.85 -3.13 -2.67
N ALA A 40 1.55 -2.89 -2.52
CA ALA A 40 0.99 -1.97 -1.54
C ALA A 40 0.24 -2.76 -0.49
N TYR A 41 0.52 -2.44 0.78
CA TYR A 41 -0.12 -3.03 1.94
C TYR A 41 -1.00 -1.95 2.57
N VAL A 42 -2.32 -2.14 2.51
CA VAL A 42 -3.29 -1.18 3.03
C VAL A 42 -3.71 -1.61 4.43
N GLY A 43 -3.33 -0.82 5.42
CA GLY A 43 -3.67 -1.05 6.83
C GLY A 43 -4.98 -0.38 7.22
N ARG A 44 -5.86 -1.11 7.89
CA ARG A 44 -7.06 -0.60 8.57
C ARG A 44 -6.92 -0.85 10.07
N GLY A 45 -6.50 0.20 10.80
CA GLY A 45 -6.14 0.07 12.21
C GLY A 45 -4.87 -0.77 12.40
N ARG A 46 -4.98 -1.93 13.05
CA ARG A 46 -3.84 -2.81 13.38
C ARG A 46 -3.63 -3.95 12.39
N VAL A 47 -4.51 -4.08 11.40
CA VAL A 47 -4.53 -5.20 10.45
C VAL A 47 -4.27 -4.66 9.05
N CYS A 48 -3.45 -5.36 8.28
CA CYS A 48 -3.28 -5.11 6.85
C CYS A 48 -4.12 -6.11 6.06
N ASP A 49 -4.75 -5.63 5.00
CA ASP A 49 -5.35 -6.49 3.99
C ASP A 49 -4.26 -7.19 3.15
N LEU A 50 -4.67 -8.10 2.28
CA LEU A 50 -3.76 -8.78 1.35
C LEU A 50 -3.04 -7.75 0.45
N PRO A 51 -1.72 -7.89 0.18
CA PRO A 51 -1.02 -6.95 -0.68
C PRO A 51 -1.61 -6.90 -2.09
N VAL A 52 -1.75 -5.69 -2.61
CA VAL A 52 -2.19 -5.42 -3.98
C VAL A 52 -1.02 -4.97 -4.84
N THR A 53 -0.96 -5.42 -6.08
CA THR A 53 0.14 -5.13 -7.02
C THR A 53 -0.30 -4.26 -8.21
N THR A 54 -1.58 -3.88 -8.26
CA THR A 54 -2.15 -3.08 -9.36
C THR A 54 -2.78 -1.80 -8.84
N VAL A 55 -2.78 -0.75 -9.67
CA VAL A 55 -3.41 0.54 -9.35
C VAL A 55 -4.91 0.38 -9.12
N ALA A 56 -5.59 -0.43 -9.94
CA ALA A 56 -7.02 -0.70 -9.79
C ALA A 56 -7.33 -1.42 -8.46
N GLY A 57 -6.52 -2.42 -8.10
CA GLY A 57 -6.65 -3.12 -6.82
C GLY A 57 -6.41 -2.18 -5.64
N LEU A 58 -5.43 -1.27 -5.75
CA LEU A 58 -5.18 -0.25 -4.74
C LEU A 58 -6.34 0.73 -4.59
N ALA A 59 -6.93 1.19 -5.69
CA ALA A 59 -8.09 2.08 -5.65
C ALA A 59 -9.29 1.42 -4.95
N ALA A 60 -9.55 0.14 -5.25
CA ALA A 60 -10.57 -0.63 -4.56
C ALA A 60 -10.26 -0.79 -3.06
N ALA A 61 -9.00 -1.09 -2.71
CA ALA A 61 -8.57 -1.26 -1.33
C ALA A 61 -8.63 0.04 -0.50
N LEU A 62 -8.46 1.21 -1.11
CA LEU A 62 -8.58 2.53 -0.46
C LEU A 62 -10.03 3.04 -0.40
N GLY A 63 -10.95 2.36 -1.09
CA GLY A 63 -12.36 2.68 -1.05
C GLY A 63 -12.97 2.51 0.36
N PRO A 64 -14.13 3.14 0.61
CA PRO A 64 -14.84 2.98 1.87
C PRO A 64 -15.19 1.52 2.12
N SER A 65 -14.96 1.06 3.36
CA SER A 65 -15.50 -0.21 3.84
C SER A 65 -16.99 -0.01 4.10
N VAL A 66 -17.82 -0.64 3.28
CA VAL A 66 -19.28 -0.71 3.49
C VAL A 66 -19.63 -1.73 4.55
#